data_AF-A0A9Q3YVZ6-F1
#
_entry.id   AF-A0A9Q3YVZ6-F1
#
_cell.length_a   1.000
_cell.length_b   1.000
_cell.length_c   1.000
_cell.angle_alpha   90.00
_cell.angle_beta   90.00
_cell.angle_gamma   90.00
#
_symmetry.space_group_name_H-M   'P 1'
#
loop_
_entity.id
_entity.type
_entity.pdbx_description
1 polymer ?
#
loop_
_entity_poly.entity_id
_entity_poly.type
_entity_poly.pdbx_seq_one_letter_code
_entity_poly.pdbx_strand_id
1 'polypeptide(L)'
;MKIIKFTIILLIFFSTSCVNKKNKDEQQIKETVQEFWKKAKINDFEGYKKLVEDPDVFLGSMQAELNFIHKNYDQINPNDILLKNIKVKDTSIAGPNVHQKYVQYIIKKENDSNYLKKPLIITLLFYKPVGYNKIFNRKILQNHIGWDK
;
A
#
# COMPACT_ATOMS: atom_id res chain seq x y z
N MET A 1 42.96 2.79 -32.69
CA MET A 1 42.05 2.12 -31.73
C MET A 1 41.97 2.91 -30.42
N LYS A 2 41.15 3.96 -30.32
CA LYS A 2 40.95 4.71 -29.04
C LYS A 2 39.48 5.03 -28.73
N ILE A 3 38.54 4.65 -29.60
CA ILE A 3 37.11 4.98 -29.48
C ILE A 3 36.37 3.98 -28.55
N ILE A 4 36.90 2.77 -28.39
CA ILE A 4 36.23 1.67 -27.63
C ILE A 4 36.24 1.92 -26.11
N LYS A 5 37.16 2.75 -25.58
CA LYS A 5 37.27 2.98 -24.12
C LYS A 5 36.22 3.93 -23.55
N PHE A 6 35.58 4.77 -24.37
CA PHE A 6 34.59 5.74 -23.87
C PHE A 6 33.18 5.15 -23.74
N THR A 7 32.86 4.10 -24.49
CA THR A 7 31.51 3.51 -24.52
C THR A 7 31.16 2.74 -23.25
N ILE A 8 32.14 2.15 -22.57
CA ILE A 8 31.93 1.32 -21.37
C ILE A 8 31.60 2.19 -20.14
N ILE A 9 32.17 3.40 -20.03
CA ILE A 9 31.95 4.30 -18.90
C ILE A 9 30.53 4.91 -18.95
N LEU A 10 30.00 5.16 -20.15
CA LEU A 10 28.65 5.69 -20.32
C LEU A 10 27.57 4.66 -19.91
N LEU A 11 27.81 3.36 -20.12
CA LEU A 11 26.91 2.27 -19.74
C LEU A 11 26.76 2.10 -18.21
N ILE A 12 27.78 2.45 -17.43
CA ILE A 12 27.75 2.36 -15.95
C ILE A 12 26.96 3.53 -15.33
N PHE A 13 26.84 4.67 -16.00
CA PHE A 13 26.03 5.79 -15.51
C PHE A 13 24.52 5.57 -15.65
N PHE A 14 24.07 4.78 -16.63
CA PHE A 14 22.65 4.50 -16.81
C PHE A 14 22.07 3.47 -15.82
N SER A 15 22.90 2.66 -15.17
CA SER A 15 22.45 1.63 -14.22
C SER A 15 22.13 2.17 -12.81
N THR A 16 22.64 3.34 -12.42
CA THR A 16 22.32 3.98 -11.12
C THR A 16 20.96 4.66 -11.10
N SER A 17 20.44 5.07 -12.27
CA SER A 17 19.15 5.75 -12.39
C SER A 17 17.97 4.84 -12.01
N CYS A 18 18.04 3.55 -12.37
CA CYS A 18 17.01 2.57 -12.02
C CYS A 18 16.94 2.31 -10.51
N VAL A 19 18.08 2.23 -9.82
CA VAL A 19 18.14 2.02 -8.36
C VAL A 19 17.59 3.24 -7.62
N ASN A 20 17.97 4.44 -8.05
CA ASN A 20 17.51 5.68 -7.43
C ASN A 20 15.99 5.88 -7.60
N LYS A 21 15.46 5.54 -8.78
CA LYS A 21 14.02 5.60 -9.07
C LYS A 21 13.22 4.60 -8.24
N LYS A 22 13.69 3.34 -8.14
CA LYS A 22 13.02 2.32 -7.31
C LYS A 22 12.93 2.75 -5.84
N ASN A 23 14.01 3.32 -5.30
CA ASN A 23 14.03 3.83 -3.92
C ASN A 23 13.04 4.98 -3.73
N LYS A 24 12.94 5.91 -4.68
CA LYS A 24 11.98 7.02 -4.64
C LYS A 24 10.52 6.53 -4.70
N ASP A 25 10.24 5.59 -5.59
CA ASP A 25 8.92 5.01 -5.77
C ASP A 25 8.44 4.31 -4.48
N GLU A 26 9.29 3.47 -3.88
CA GLU A 26 8.98 2.79 -2.62
C GLU A 26 8.83 3.76 -1.44
N GLN A 27 9.62 4.83 -1.42
CA GLN A 27 9.52 5.86 -0.38
C GLN A 27 8.17 6.58 -0.42
N GLN A 28 7.71 6.98 -1.62
CA GLN A 28 6.41 7.64 -1.78
C GLN A 28 5.25 6.72 -1.37
N ILE A 29 5.34 5.42 -1.67
CA ILE A 29 4.37 4.42 -1.21
C ILE A 29 4.36 4.35 0.31
N LYS A 30 5.53 4.25 0.95
CA LYS A 30 5.63 4.18 2.42
C LYS A 30 5.04 5.41 3.09
N GLU A 31 5.31 6.60 2.58
CA GLU A 31 4.72 7.85 3.09
C GLU A 31 3.20 7.84 2.98
N THR A 32 2.66 7.39 1.85
CA THR A 32 1.20 7.30 1.66
C THR A 32 0.56 6.28 2.60
N VAL A 33 1.22 5.13 2.81
CA VAL A 33 0.77 4.11 3.76
C VAL A 33 0.82 4.62 5.20
N GLN A 34 1.85 5.40 5.55
CA GLN A 34 1.93 6.03 6.88
C GLN A 34 0.80 7.02 7.10
N GLU A 35 0.52 7.88 6.13
CA GLU A 35 -0.63 8.80 6.20
C GLU A 35 -1.95 8.04 6.30
N PHE A 36 -2.15 6.99 5.50
CA PHE A 36 -3.32 6.11 5.59
C PHE A 36 -3.58 5.64 7.03
N TRP A 37 -2.56 5.10 7.69
CA TRP A 37 -2.69 4.62 9.07
C TRP A 37 -2.93 5.75 10.07
N LYS A 38 -2.28 6.91 9.90
CA LYS A 38 -2.54 8.09 10.74
C LYS A 38 -4.00 8.54 10.61
N LYS A 39 -4.54 8.61 9.39
CA LYS A 39 -5.94 8.98 9.12
C LYS A 39 -6.92 7.95 9.69
N ALA A 40 -6.61 6.66 9.53
CA ALA A 40 -7.39 5.56 10.09
C ALA A 40 -7.43 5.57 11.62
N LYS A 41 -6.31 5.90 12.27
CA LYS A 41 -6.23 5.97 13.74
C LYS A 41 -7.19 7.00 14.33
N ILE A 42 -7.37 8.14 13.67
CA ILE A 42 -8.20 9.26 14.17
C ILE A 42 -9.57 9.38 13.46
N ASN A 43 -9.94 8.40 12.62
CA ASN A 43 -11.15 8.43 11.81
C ASN A 43 -11.32 9.67 10.90
N ASP A 44 -10.21 10.21 10.38
CA ASP A 44 -10.22 11.40 9.50
C ASP A 44 -10.60 11.03 8.06
N PHE A 45 -11.89 11.06 7.77
CA PHE A 45 -12.42 10.70 6.45
C PHE A 45 -11.99 11.67 5.34
N GLU A 46 -11.95 12.98 5.61
CA GLU A 46 -11.53 13.97 4.62
C GLU A 46 -10.04 13.80 4.25
N GLY A 47 -9.19 13.54 5.24
CA GLY A 47 -7.80 13.17 5.03
C GLY A 47 -7.66 11.85 4.27
N TYR A 48 -8.44 10.83 4.64
CA TYR A 48 -8.44 9.53 3.98
C TYR A 48 -8.81 9.63 2.50
N LYS A 49 -9.87 10.37 2.15
CA LYS A 49 -10.30 10.60 0.76
C LYS A 49 -9.19 11.18 -0.10
N LYS A 50 -8.39 12.10 0.45
CA LYS A 50 -7.27 12.71 -0.27
C LYS A 50 -6.16 11.71 -0.62
N LEU A 51 -6.10 10.54 0.01
CA LEU A 51 -5.12 9.50 -0.28
C LEU A 51 -5.60 8.51 -1.34
N VAL A 52 -6.89 8.51 -1.68
CA VAL A 52 -7.49 7.55 -2.63
C VAL A 52 -7.68 8.23 -4.00
N GLU A 53 -7.53 7.45 -5.07
CA GLU A 53 -7.90 7.87 -6.42
C GLU A 53 -9.42 7.86 -6.59
N ASP A 54 -9.96 8.91 -7.23
CA ASP A 54 -11.39 9.05 -7.52
C ASP A 54 -12.30 8.71 -6.32
N PRO A 55 -12.09 9.36 -5.15
CA PRO A 55 -12.74 8.98 -3.91
C PRO A 55 -14.28 9.13 -3.97
N ASP A 56 -14.78 10.00 -4.83
CA ASP A 56 -16.20 10.31 -4.96
C ASP A 56 -17.04 9.13 -5.48
N VAL A 57 -16.41 8.17 -6.17
CA VAL A 57 -17.10 6.99 -6.70
C VAL A 57 -17.45 5.98 -5.60
N PHE A 58 -16.70 5.98 -4.49
CA PHE A 58 -16.73 4.91 -3.48
C PHE A 58 -16.90 5.44 -2.04
N LEU A 59 -17.45 6.64 -1.86
CA LEU A 59 -17.56 7.31 -0.55
C LEU A 59 -18.16 6.44 0.55
N GLY A 60 -19.27 5.75 0.25
CA GLY A 60 -19.96 4.91 1.22
C GLY A 60 -19.11 3.73 1.69
N SER A 61 -18.47 3.01 0.75
CA SER A 61 -17.57 1.90 1.10
C SER A 61 -16.33 2.39 1.82
N MET A 62 -15.74 3.52 1.40
CA MET A 62 -14.56 4.09 2.04
C MET A 62 -14.83 4.49 3.49
N GLN A 63 -15.97 5.13 3.76
CA GLN A 63 -16.37 5.49 5.12
C GLN A 63 -16.56 4.25 5.98
N ALA A 64 -17.22 3.22 5.45
CA ALA A 64 -17.42 1.96 6.17
C ALA A 64 -16.09 1.25 6.47
N GLU A 65 -15.17 1.19 5.50
CA GLU A 65 -13.83 0.62 5.67
C GLU A 65 -13.02 1.40 6.72
N LEU A 66 -13.02 2.73 6.65
CA LEU A 66 -12.34 3.59 7.61
C LEU A 66 -12.88 3.38 9.03
N ASN A 67 -14.20 3.42 9.19
CA ASN A 67 -14.85 3.23 10.49
C ASN A 67 -14.51 1.86 11.09
N PHE A 68 -14.48 0.80 10.26
CA PHE A 68 -14.09 -0.54 10.71
C PHE A 68 -12.65 -0.57 11.20
N ILE A 69 -11.71 0.00 10.45
CA ILE A 69 -10.29 0.03 10.84
C ILE A 69 -10.13 0.84 12.12
N HIS A 70 -10.74 2.01 12.21
CA HIS A 70 -10.67 2.88 13.38
C HIS A 70 -11.17 2.16 14.65
N LYS A 71 -12.37 1.58 14.59
CA LYS A 71 -12.98 0.86 15.72
C LYS A 71 -12.10 -0.30 16.24
N ASN A 72 -11.35 -0.92 15.34
CA ASN A 72 -10.52 -2.10 15.64
C ASN A 72 -9.01 -1.79 15.61
N TYR A 73 -8.61 -0.51 15.65
CA TYR A 73 -7.25 -0.09 15.33
C TYR A 73 -6.21 -0.76 16.22
N ASP A 74 -6.43 -0.80 17.53
CA ASP A 74 -5.47 -1.36 18.49
C ASP A 74 -5.29 -2.88 18.32
N GLN A 75 -6.32 -3.59 17.85
CA GLN A 75 -6.24 -5.02 17.54
C GLN A 75 -5.55 -5.26 16.19
N ILE A 76 -5.80 -4.39 15.21
CA ILE A 76 -5.26 -4.46 13.86
C ILE A 76 -3.77 -4.08 13.84
N ASN A 77 -3.40 -3.02 14.55
CA ASN A 77 -2.09 -2.40 14.52
C ASN A 77 -1.58 -2.11 15.95
N PRO A 78 -1.39 -3.15 16.78
CA PRO A 78 -0.95 -2.97 18.17
C PRO A 78 0.40 -2.26 18.21
N ASN A 79 0.50 -1.21 19.04
CA ASN A 79 1.70 -0.39 19.19
C ASN A 79 2.27 0.16 17.86
N ASP A 80 1.38 0.42 16.89
CA ASP A 80 1.73 0.94 15.58
C ASP A 80 2.77 0.07 14.83
N ILE A 81 2.76 -1.26 15.04
CA ILE A 81 3.74 -2.19 14.45
C ILE A 81 3.69 -2.25 12.91
N LEU A 82 2.50 -2.08 12.31
CA LEU A 82 2.30 -2.09 10.86
C LEU A 82 2.87 -0.84 10.16
N LEU A 83 3.10 0.25 10.91
CA LEU A 83 3.78 1.46 10.44
C LEU A 83 5.30 1.28 10.33
N LYS A 84 5.88 0.37 11.13
CA LYS A 84 7.33 0.13 11.19
C LYS A 84 7.81 -0.83 10.09
N ASN A 85 6.94 -1.74 9.65
CA ASN A 85 7.30 -2.87 8.76
C ASN A 85 6.56 -2.83 7.42
N ILE A 86 6.52 -1.67 6.75
CA ILE A 86 5.85 -1.52 5.45
C ILE A 86 6.67 -2.24 4.37
N LYS A 87 6.08 -3.30 3.81
CA LYS A 87 6.66 -4.10 2.70
C LYS A 87 5.95 -3.78 1.40
N VAL A 88 6.65 -3.11 0.49
CA VAL A 88 6.17 -2.84 -0.87
C VAL A 88 6.48 -4.04 -1.76
N LYS A 89 5.50 -4.51 -2.51
CA LYS A 89 5.61 -5.66 -3.42
C LYS A 89 5.15 -5.27 -4.82
N ASP A 90 5.76 -5.83 -5.85
CA ASP A 90 5.28 -5.72 -7.22
C ASP A 90 4.12 -6.68 -7.47
N THR A 91 3.15 -6.31 -8.30
CA THR A 91 2.10 -7.24 -8.76
C THR A 91 2.66 -8.18 -9.83
N SER A 92 2.10 -9.40 -9.93
CA SER A 92 2.39 -10.32 -11.04
C SER A 92 1.68 -9.93 -12.35
N ILE A 93 0.69 -9.04 -12.26
CA ILE A 93 -0.06 -8.51 -13.40
C ILE A 93 0.56 -7.17 -13.77
N ALA A 94 1.38 -7.16 -14.81
CA ALA A 94 1.88 -5.92 -15.43
C ALA A 94 2.50 -6.19 -16.81
N GLY A 95 1.81 -5.77 -17.89
CA GLY A 95 2.49 -5.53 -19.17
C GLY A 95 3.53 -4.41 -19.04
N PRO A 96 4.36 -4.15 -20.07
CA PRO A 96 5.55 -3.29 -19.99
C PRO A 96 5.32 -1.85 -19.48
N ASN A 97 4.06 -1.38 -19.45
CA ASN A 97 3.69 -0.03 -19.02
C ASN A 97 2.73 0.03 -17.81
N VAL A 98 2.38 -1.10 -17.19
CA VAL A 98 1.37 -1.18 -16.11
C VAL A 98 2.04 -1.56 -14.80
N HIS A 99 2.96 -0.71 -14.31
CA HIS A 99 3.64 -1.00 -13.03
C HIS A 99 2.67 -0.75 -11.86
N GLN A 100 2.18 -1.83 -11.28
CA GLN A 100 1.42 -1.82 -10.04
C GLN A 100 2.28 -2.36 -8.91
N LYS A 101 2.16 -1.70 -7.76
CA LYS A 101 2.78 -2.09 -6.50
C LYS A 101 1.72 -2.16 -5.43
N TYR A 102 1.94 -2.94 -4.39
CA TYR A 102 1.01 -3.03 -3.29
C TYR A 102 1.70 -3.19 -1.94
N VAL A 103 1.00 -2.77 -0.90
CA VAL A 103 1.29 -3.12 0.49
C VAL A 103 0.12 -3.95 0.98
N GLN A 104 0.39 -5.09 1.62
CA GLN A 104 -0.64 -5.97 2.14
C GLN A 104 -0.33 -6.41 3.55
N TYR A 105 -1.36 -6.35 4.39
CA TYR A 105 -1.37 -6.85 5.76
C TYR A 105 -2.34 -8.02 5.85
N ILE A 106 -1.89 -9.12 6.46
CA ILE A 106 -2.70 -10.30 6.74
C ILE A 106 -2.73 -10.45 8.25
N ILE A 107 -3.86 -10.12 8.85
CA ILE A 107 -4.02 -10.05 10.31
C ILE A 107 -4.87 -11.25 10.75
N LYS A 108 -4.21 -12.17 11.46
CA LYS A 108 -4.87 -13.30 12.11
C LYS A 108 -5.42 -12.85 13.45
N LYS A 109 -6.59 -13.36 13.85
CA LYS A 109 -7.11 -13.14 15.20
C LYS A 109 -6.44 -14.13 16.15
N GLU A 110 -5.93 -13.65 17.27
CA GLU A 110 -5.42 -14.54 18.33
C GLU A 110 -6.60 -15.41 18.84
N ASN A 111 -6.34 -16.70 19.10
CA ASN A 111 -7.31 -17.73 19.53
C ASN A 111 -8.28 -18.29 18.47
N ASP A 112 -8.07 -18.10 17.16
CA ASP A 112 -8.78 -18.90 16.14
C ASP A 112 -8.11 -20.27 15.93
N SER A 113 -8.18 -21.14 16.94
CA SER A 113 -7.63 -22.50 16.90
C SER A 113 -8.36 -23.42 15.90
N ASN A 114 -9.57 -23.04 15.47
CA ASN A 114 -10.43 -23.85 14.60
C ASN A 114 -10.50 -23.34 13.14
N TYR A 115 -9.72 -22.30 12.77
CA TYR A 115 -9.70 -21.69 11.44
C TYR A 115 -11.08 -21.23 10.92
N LEU A 116 -12.02 -20.96 11.81
CA LEU A 116 -13.38 -20.60 11.43
C LEU A 116 -13.46 -19.15 10.95
N LYS A 117 -12.49 -18.30 11.32
CA LYS A 117 -12.45 -16.88 10.96
C LYS A 117 -11.32 -16.65 9.96
N LYS A 118 -11.69 -16.29 8.74
CA LYS A 118 -10.72 -15.90 7.71
C LYS A 118 -9.91 -14.69 8.19
N PRO A 119 -8.59 -14.64 7.92
CA PRO A 119 -7.77 -13.50 8.32
C PRO A 119 -8.27 -12.22 7.66
N LEU A 120 -8.20 -11.11 8.38
CA LEU A 120 -8.45 -9.78 7.83
C LEU A 120 -7.31 -9.46 6.87
N ILE A 121 -7.67 -9.10 5.64
CA ILE A 121 -6.70 -8.70 4.62
C ILE A 121 -6.93 -7.23 4.30
N ILE A 122 -5.89 -6.43 4.50
CA ILE A 122 -5.85 -5.02 4.12
C ILE A 122 -4.86 -4.91 2.98
N THR A 123 -5.32 -4.50 1.80
CA THR A 123 -4.44 -4.27 0.64
C THR A 123 -4.52 -2.79 0.26
N LEU A 124 -3.37 -2.19 -0.01
CA LEU A 124 -3.22 -0.84 -0.56
C LEU A 124 -2.50 -0.99 -1.89
N LEU A 125 -3.22 -0.78 -2.99
CA LEU A 125 -2.69 -0.92 -4.35
C LEU A 125 -2.27 0.46 -4.86
N PHE A 126 -1.17 0.51 -5.60
CA PHE A 126 -0.58 1.73 -6.13
C PHE A 126 -0.33 1.54 -7.61
N TYR A 127 -0.76 2.51 -8.41
CA TYR A 127 -0.64 2.45 -9.87
C TYR A 127 0.13 3.66 -10.39
N LYS A 128 1.22 3.39 -11.10
CA LYS A 128 2.17 4.43 -11.51
C LYS A 128 1.56 5.60 -12.30
N PRO A 129 0.63 5.40 -13.26
CA PRO A 129 0.00 6.52 -13.98
C PRO A 129 -0.82 7.46 -13.10
N VAL A 130 -1.32 6.99 -11.96
CA VAL A 130 -2.08 7.76 -10.98
C VAL A 130 -1.16 8.46 -9.98
N GLY A 131 0.04 7.89 -9.81
CA GLY A 131 1.03 8.33 -8.84
C GLY A 131 1.04 7.43 -7.61
N TYR A 132 2.23 7.17 -7.09
CA TYR A 132 2.40 6.35 -5.89
C TYR A 132 2.06 7.09 -4.58
N ASN A 133 1.63 8.35 -4.68
CA ASN A 133 0.99 9.12 -3.61
C ASN A 133 -0.53 8.85 -3.48
N LYS A 134 -1.07 7.96 -4.30
CA LYS A 134 -2.50 7.64 -4.34
C LYS A 134 -2.73 6.14 -4.26
N ILE A 135 -3.72 5.76 -3.46
CA ILE A 135 -4.22 4.42 -3.30
C ILE A 135 -5.24 4.16 -4.42
N PHE A 136 -4.93 3.20 -5.28
CA PHE A 136 -5.67 2.84 -6.50
C PHE A 136 -6.83 1.86 -6.26
N ASN A 137 -6.77 1.04 -5.21
CA ASN A 137 -7.72 -0.07 -5.10
C ASN A 137 -9.12 0.37 -4.68
N ARG A 138 -10.09 -0.16 -5.43
CA ARG A 138 -11.54 -0.06 -5.17
C ARG A 138 -12.02 -0.82 -3.94
N LYS A 139 -11.17 -1.67 -3.35
CA LYS A 139 -11.50 -2.52 -2.20
C LYS A 139 -10.26 -2.68 -1.31
N ILE A 140 -10.25 -2.04 -0.15
CA ILE A 140 -9.12 -2.06 0.78
C ILE A 140 -9.25 -3.21 1.76
N LEU A 141 -10.47 -3.53 2.19
CA LEU A 141 -10.73 -4.58 3.17
C LEU A 141 -11.29 -5.87 2.55
N GLN A 142 -10.75 -7.01 2.96
CA GLN A 142 -11.34 -8.33 2.72
C GLN A 142 -11.50 -9.10 4.02
N ASN A 143 -12.53 -9.94 4.09
CA ASN A 143 -12.90 -10.74 5.27
C ASN A 143 -13.22 -9.91 6.52
N HIS A 144 -13.53 -8.62 6.41
CA HIS A 144 -13.87 -7.78 7.57
C HIS A 144 -15.22 -8.19 8.22
N ILE A 145 -16.16 -8.71 7.43
CA ILE A 145 -17.46 -9.20 7.93
C ILE A 145 -17.23 -10.41 8.84
N GLY A 146 -17.53 -10.24 10.13
CA GLY A 146 -17.42 -11.31 11.13
C GLY A 146 -16.01 -11.54 11.65
N TRP A 147 -15.03 -10.71 11.27
CA TRP A 147 -13.68 -10.76 11.84
C TRP A 147 -13.63 -10.16 13.25
N ASP A 148 -14.43 -9.12 13.52
CA ASP A 148 -14.54 -8.47 14.82
C ASP A 148 -15.41 -9.27 15.82
N LYS A 149 -16.32 -10.10 15.30
CA LYS A 149 -17.12 -11.07 16.07
C LYS A 149 -16.29 -12.20 16.66
#